data_AF-A0A7V9BPG1-F1
#
_entry.id   AF-A0A7V9BPG1-F1
#
_cell.length_a   1.000
_cell.length_b   1.000
_cell.length_c   1.000
_cell.angle_alpha   90.00
_cell.angle_beta   90.00
_cell.angle_gamma   90.00
#
_symmetry.space_group_name_H-M   'P 1'
#
loop_
_entity.id
_entity.type
_entity.pdbx_description
1 polymer ?
#
loop_
_entity_poly.entity_id
_entity_poly.type
_entity_poly.pdbx_seq_one_letter_code
_entity_poly.pdbx_strand_id
1 'polypeptide(L)' 'TALVDSPYRVGKQLRDDLAGIWSARRGTYRVLYRINDDLREVVVLRVEHRRDAYRPMS' A
#
# COMPACT_ATOMS: atom_id res chain seq x y z
N THR A 1 11.45 2.89 7.75
CA THR A 1 10.82 4.17 8.12
C THR A 1 10.26 4.95 6.93
N ALA A 2 10.89 4.95 5.76
CA ALA A 2 10.48 5.73 4.57
C ALA A 2 9.01 5.65 4.05
N LEU A 3 8.11 4.81 4.60
CA LEU A 3 6.69 4.81 4.19
C LEU A 3 5.92 6.00 4.77
N VAL A 4 6.12 6.33 6.04
CA VAL A 4 5.44 7.49 6.67
C VAL A 4 6.06 8.80 6.20
N ASP A 5 7.36 8.82 5.89
CA ASP A 5 8.09 10.02 5.51
C ASP A 5 7.78 10.50 4.08
N SER A 6 7.43 9.58 3.17
CA SER A 6 7.21 9.89 1.75
C SER A 6 6.29 8.86 1.08
N PRO A 7 5.04 8.70 1.56
CA PRO A 7 4.15 7.63 1.12
C PRO A 7 3.88 7.67 -0.39
N TYR A 8 3.59 8.85 -0.94
CA TYR A 8 3.41 9.08 -2.37
C TYR A 8 4.60 8.66 -3.25
N ARG A 9 5.82 8.70 -2.70
CA ARG A 9 7.06 8.40 -3.44
C ARG A 9 7.40 6.93 -3.46
N VAL A 10 7.12 6.23 -2.36
CA VAL A 10 7.55 4.84 -2.17
C VAL A 10 6.54 3.81 -2.65
N GLY A 11 5.31 4.24 -2.97
CA GLY A 11 4.30 3.39 -3.56
C GLY A 11 3.76 3.90 -4.89
N LYS A 12 2.84 3.12 -5.45
CA LYS A 12 2.02 3.50 -6.60
C LYS A 12 0.56 3.31 -6.26
N GLN A 13 -0.26 4.26 -6.69
CA GLN A 13 -1.70 4.13 -6.59
C GLN A 13 -2.18 2.97 -7.48
N LEU A 14 -3.06 2.15 -6.93
CA LEU A 14 -3.77 1.13 -7.67
C LEU A 14 -4.87 1.77 -8.53
N ARG A 15 -5.36 1.00 -9.50
CA ARG A 15 -6.33 1.47 -10.51
C ARG A 15 -7.67 0.76 -10.31
N ASP A 16 -8.64 1.20 -11.11
CA ASP A 16 -9.98 0.60 -11.20
C ASP A 16 -10.66 0.57 -9.81
N ASP A 17 -11.25 -0.55 -9.43
CA ASP A 17 -11.98 -0.71 -8.16
C ASP A 17 -11.11 -0.50 -6.91
N LEU A 18 -9.78 -0.45 -7.06
CA LEU A 18 -8.83 -0.21 -5.98
C LEU A 18 -8.25 1.22 -6.00
N ALA A 19 -8.81 2.14 -6.80
CA ALA A 19 -8.44 3.55 -6.78
C ALA A 19 -8.49 4.11 -5.34
N GLY A 20 -7.49 4.93 -5.00
CA GLY A 20 -7.30 5.44 -3.63
C GLY A 20 -6.48 4.52 -2.71
N ILE A 21 -6.24 3.27 -3.09
CA ILE A 21 -5.29 2.38 -2.40
C ILE A 21 -3.91 2.50 -3.06
N TRP A 22 -2.88 2.50 -2.24
CA TRP A 22 -1.49 2.54 -2.64
C TRP A 22 -0.78 1.23 -2.31
N SER A 23 0.16 0.83 -3.17
CA SER A 23 1.00 -0.34 -2.94
C SER A 23 2.48 0.04 -2.94
N ALA A 24 3.20 -0.31 -1.87
CA ALA A 24 4.65 -0.15 -1.77
C ALA A 24 5.34 -1.51 -1.59
N ARG A 25 6.51 -1.68 -2.20
CA ARG A 25 7.34 -2.88 -2.04
C ARG A 25 8.35 -2.69 -0.91
N ARG A 26 8.45 -3.67 -0.02
CA ARG A 26 9.45 -3.74 1.06
C ARG A 26 10.07 -5.13 1.07
N GLY A 27 11.19 -5.28 0.37
CA GLY A 27 11.83 -6.58 0.17
C GLY A 27 10.88 -7.56 -0.51
N THR A 28 10.60 -8.69 0.15
CA THR A 28 9.68 -9.73 -0.33
C THR A 28 8.21 -9.45 -0.01
N TYR A 29 7.88 -8.34 0.64
CA TYR A 29 6.51 -7.98 1.01
C TYR A 29 5.95 -6.82 0.19
N ARG A 30 4.63 -6.79 0.05
CA ARG A 30 3.83 -5.65 -0.41
C ARG A 30 3.01 -5.11 0.75
N VAL A 31 3.00 -3.79 0.91
CA VAL A 31 2.14 -3.08 1.85
C VAL A 31 1.07 -2.36 1.04
N LEU A 32 -0.20 -2.65 1.33
CA LEU A 32 -1.34 -1.92 0.83
C LEU A 32 -1.79 -0.90 1.88
N TYR A 33 -1.96 0.35 1.48
CA TYR A 33 -2.28 1.43 2.39
C TYR A 33 -3.12 2.53 1.73
N ARG A 34 -3.72 3.40 2.55
CA ARG A 34 -4.33 4.66 2.13
C ARG A 34 -3.56 5.82 2.74
N ILE A 35 -3.66 6.98 2.09
CA ILE A 35 -3.12 8.23 2.59
C ILE A 35 -4.33 9.13 2.87
N ASN A 36 -4.38 9.72 4.06
CA ASN A 36 -5.34 10.76 4.42
C ASN A 36 -4.53 12.04 4.66
N ASP A 37 -4.57 12.96 3.70
CA ASP A 37 -3.79 14.20 3.78
C ASP A 37 -4.32 15.15 4.87
N ASP A 38 -5.63 15.18 5.09
CA ASP A 38 -6.26 16.05 6.08
C ASP A 38 -5.81 15.71 7.50
N LEU A 39 -5.74 14.40 7.79
CA LEU A 39 -5.29 13.88 9.09
C LEU A 39 -3.77 13.60 9.12
N ARG A 40 -3.06 13.80 8.00
CA ARG A 40 -1.65 13.44 7.82
C ARG A 40 -1.35 12.00 8.24
N GLU A 41 -2.22 11.08 7.85
CA GLU A 41 -2.18 9.68 8.27
C GLU A 41 -1.92 8.74 7.09
N VAL A 42 -1.19 7.66 7.37
CA VAL A 42 -1.04 6.52 6.46
C VAL A 42 -1.64 5.29 7.13
N VAL A 43 -2.77 4.80 6.60
CA VAL A 43 -3.48 3.64 7.14
C VAL A 43 -3.07 2.40 6.37
N VAL A 44 -2.40 1.46 7.04
CA VAL A 44 -2.04 0.16 6.46
C VAL A 44 -3.25 -0.75 6.46
N LEU A 45 -3.67 -1.18 5.27
CA LEU A 45 -4.80 -2.09 5.08
C LEU A 45 -4.36 -3.55 5.15
N ARG A 46 -3.20 -3.85 4.55
CA ARG A 46 -2.67 -5.21 4.48
C ARG A 46 -1.17 -5.23 4.25
N VAL A 47 -0.51 -6.26 4.78
CA VAL A 47 0.86 -6.63 4.45
C VAL A 47 0.85 -8.05 3.91
N GLU A 48 1.29 -8.24 2.68
CA GLU A 48 1.28 -9.55 2.01
C GLU A 48 2.69 -9.93 1.59
N HIS A 49 3.02 -11.22 1.70
CA HIS A 49 4.22 -11.74 1.09
C HIS A 49 4.02 -11.87 -0.42
N ARG A 50 5.05 -11.57 -1.23
CA ARG A 50 4.95 -11.52 -2.71
C ARG A 50 4.45 -12.81 -3.37
N ARG A 51 4.59 -13.95 -2.68
CA ARG A 51 4.13 -15.26 -3.16
C ARG A 51 2.62 -15.43 -3.01
N ASP A 52 2.01 -14.70 -2.08
CA ASP A 52 0.59 -14.81 -1.74
C ASP A 52 -0.23 -13.65 -2.31
N ALA A 53 0.42 -12.55 -2.72
CA ALA A 53 -0.21 -11.34 -3.27
C ALA A 53 -0.92 -11.51 -4.63
N TYR A 54 -0.94 -12.72 -5.18
CA TYR A 54 -1.71 -13.08 -6.38
C TYR A 54 -2.80 -14.11 -6.09
N ARG A 55 -2.99 -14.52 -4.83
CA ARG A 55 -4.07 -15.44 -4.48
C ARG A 55 -5.38 -14.64 -4.40
N PRO A 56 -6.46 -15.08 -5.07
CA PRO A 56 -7.74 -14.39 -4.99
C PRO A 56 -8.19 -14.27 -3.52
N MET A 57 -8.78 -13.13 -3.17
CA MET A 57 -9.51 -12.98 -1.92
C MET A 57 -10.68 -13.98 -1.94
N SER A 58 -10.59 -15.05 -1.15
CA SER A 58 -11.76 -15.85 -0.75
C SER A 58 -12.43 -15.22 0.45
#